data_AF-A0A7K4GW53-F1
#
_entry.id   AF-A0A7K4GW53-F1
#
_cell.length_a   1.000
_cell.length_b   1.000
_cell.length_c   1.000
_cell.angle_alpha   90.00
_cell.angle_beta   90.00
_cell.angle_gamma   90.00
#
_symmetry.space_group_name_H-M   'P 1'
#
loop_
_entity.id
_entity.type
_entity.pdbx_description
1 polymer ?
#
loop_
_entity_poly.entity_id
_entity_poly.type
_entity_poly.pdbx_seq_one_letter_code
_entity_poly.pdbx_strand_id
1 'polypeptide(L)'
;RTGCGPCTPQADRVKALRESYGEDAIFYDLDNPFEGYGTATEDILNKFYEAFYYDPNGGSQVIAFTGVFTRINYGGEVKIGWHSWEGNVGDAEMESWVKDIIYYYHVNK
;
A
#
# COMPACT_ATOMS: atom_id res chain seq x y z
N ARG A 1 4.70 13.10 -8.83
CA ARG A 1 5.80 12.53 -9.64
C ARG A 1 6.70 11.85 -8.64
N THR A 2 6.83 10.53 -8.70
CA THR A 2 7.71 9.78 -7.81
C THR A 2 9.16 10.14 -8.14
N GLY A 3 9.92 10.59 -7.13
CA GLY A 3 11.37 10.77 -7.26
C GLY A 3 12.08 9.43 -7.58
N CYS A 4 11.39 8.31 -7.34
CA CYS A 4 11.78 6.95 -7.70
C CYS A 4 11.20 6.55 -9.08
N GLY A 5 12.03 6.64 -10.12
CA GLY A 5 11.69 6.13 -11.46
C GLY A 5 11.26 4.66 -11.48
N PRO A 6 11.98 3.74 -10.80
CA PRO A 6 11.61 2.32 -10.69
C PRO A 6 10.26 2.06 -10.00
N CYS A 7 9.76 2.99 -9.20
CA CYS A 7 8.49 2.86 -8.48
C CYS A 7 7.27 3.22 -9.36
N THR A 8 7.49 3.86 -10.51
CA THR A 8 6.41 4.33 -11.41
C THR A 8 5.42 3.22 -11.81
N PRO A 9 5.86 2.03 -12.27
CA PRO A 9 4.93 0.97 -12.67
C PRO A 9 4.03 0.51 -11.53
N GLN A 10 4.54 0.49 -10.31
CA GLN A 10 3.79 0.10 -9.12
C GLN A 10 2.80 1.18 -8.69
N ALA A 11 3.20 2.45 -8.75
CA ALA A 11 2.31 3.58 -8.49
C ALA A 11 1.15 3.62 -9.50
N ASP A 12 1.43 3.41 -10.79
CA ASP A 12 0.38 3.41 -11.82
C ASP A 12 -0.59 2.24 -11.66
N ARG A 13 -0.10 1.06 -11.24
CA ARG A 13 -0.95 -0.08 -10.90
C ARG A 13 -1.86 0.21 -9.70
N VAL A 14 -1.32 0.82 -8.65
CA VAL A 14 -2.12 1.22 -7.47
C VAL A 14 -3.22 2.21 -7.87
N LYS A 15 -2.95 3.15 -8.78
CA LYS A 15 -3.98 4.07 -9.32
C LYS A 15 -5.06 3.31 -10.09
N ALA A 16 -4.68 2.37 -10.98
CA ALA A 16 -5.65 1.58 -11.73
C ALA A 16 -6.55 0.71 -10.82
N LEU A 17 -5.96 0.13 -9.76
CA LEU A 17 -6.72 -0.62 -8.75
C LEU A 17 -7.64 0.31 -7.95
N ARG A 18 -7.21 1.52 -7.60
CA ARG A 18 -8.07 2.53 -6.96
C ARG A 18 -9.26 2.91 -7.84
N GLU A 19 -9.08 3.04 -9.15
CA GLU A 19 -10.18 3.31 -10.07
C GLU A 19 -11.21 2.17 -10.10
N SER A 20 -10.74 0.93 -9.95
CA SER A 20 -11.59 -0.27 -10.01
C SER A 20 -12.25 -0.63 -8.68
N TYR A 21 -11.58 -0.37 -7.55
CA TYR A 21 -11.95 -0.87 -6.22
C TYR A 21 -12.02 0.23 -5.15
N GLY A 22 -11.95 1.50 -5.54
CA GLY A 22 -11.89 2.63 -4.60
C GLY A 22 -13.15 2.84 -3.77
N GLU A 23 -14.27 2.23 -4.14
CA GLU A 23 -15.49 2.20 -3.33
C GLU A 23 -15.43 1.14 -2.22
N ASP A 24 -14.63 0.08 -2.40
CA ASP A 24 -14.53 -1.06 -1.49
C ASP A 24 -13.26 -1.03 -0.62
N ALA A 25 -12.22 -0.32 -1.06
CA ALA A 25 -10.93 -0.24 -0.38
C ALA A 25 -10.32 1.17 -0.42
N ILE A 26 -9.56 1.51 0.61
CA ILE A 26 -8.86 2.79 0.72
C ILE A 26 -7.42 2.62 0.24
N PHE A 27 -7.01 3.45 -0.71
CA PHE A 27 -5.67 3.42 -1.30
C PHE A 27 -4.88 4.67 -0.91
N TYR A 28 -3.68 4.45 -0.36
CA TYR A 28 -2.71 5.50 -0.07
C TYR A 28 -1.48 5.34 -0.96
N ASP A 29 -1.07 6.42 -1.61
CA ASP A 29 0.24 6.53 -2.26
C ASP A 29 1.13 7.32 -1.31
N LEU A 30 2.08 6.63 -0.68
CA LEU A 30 2.98 7.19 0.33
C LEU A 30 4.28 7.72 -0.28
N ASP A 31 4.26 8.10 -1.56
CA ASP A 31 5.39 8.74 -2.23
C ASP A 31 5.86 9.98 -1.45
N ASN A 32 7.04 9.87 -0.81
CA ASN A 32 7.70 10.99 -0.18
C ASN A 32 8.61 11.68 -1.21
N PRO A 33 8.39 12.98 -1.51
CA PRO A 33 9.32 13.72 -2.33
C PRO A 33 10.70 13.77 -1.70
N PHE A 34 11.66 13.02 -2.26
CA PHE A 34 13.08 13.31 -2.04
C PHE A 34 13.34 14.76 -2.42
N GLU A 35 14.03 15.50 -1.55
CA GLU A 35 14.34 16.95 -1.60
C GLU A 35 14.01 17.63 -2.95
N GLY A 36 12.86 18.30 -3.01
CA GLY A 36 12.48 19.17 -4.13
C GLY A 36 11.61 18.54 -5.23
N TYR A 37 11.25 17.27 -5.15
CA TYR A 37 10.44 16.59 -6.18
C TYR A 37 9.20 15.89 -5.63
N GLY A 38 8.05 16.60 -5.55
CA GLY A 38 6.73 15.98 -5.44
C GLY A 38 5.66 16.88 -4.82
N THR A 39 4.45 16.34 -4.70
CA THR A 39 3.20 17.05 -4.37
C THR A 39 2.45 16.40 -3.21
N ALA A 40 3.14 15.65 -2.35
CA ALA A 40 2.51 14.98 -1.22
C ALA A 40 1.90 16.00 -0.25
N THR A 41 0.67 15.77 0.17
CA THR A 41 0.02 16.58 1.21
C THR A 41 0.65 16.27 2.58
N GLU A 42 0.46 17.17 3.55
CA GLU A 42 0.94 16.96 4.93
C GLU A 42 0.43 15.64 5.55
N ASP A 43 -0.82 15.26 5.26
CA ASP A 43 -1.39 13.96 5.69
C ASP A 43 -0.64 12.76 5.11
N ILE A 44 -0.23 12.81 3.84
CA ILE A 44 0.53 11.72 3.20
C ILE A 44 1.95 11.65 3.77
N LEU A 45 2.57 12.80 4.02
CA LEU A 45 3.89 12.87 4.68
C LEU A 45 3.83 12.28 6.09
N ASN A 46 2.81 12.63 6.88
CA ASN A 46 2.64 12.09 8.23
C ASN A 46 2.45 10.56 8.20
N LYS A 47 1.60 10.04 7.29
CA LYS A 47 1.43 8.60 7.11
C LYS A 47 2.71 7.90 6.65
N PHE A 48 3.50 8.54 5.78
CA PHE A 48 4.80 8.04 5.37
C PHE A 48 5.74 7.91 6.57
N TYR A 49 5.87 8.97 7.39
CA TYR A 49 6.72 8.93 8.58
C TYR A 49 6.23 7.92 9.63
N GLU A 50 4.92 7.80 9.83
CA GLU A 50 4.33 6.77 10.68
C GLU A 50 4.68 5.36 10.19
N ALA A 51 4.55 5.10 8.88
CA ALA A 51 4.93 3.83 8.28
C ALA A 51 6.43 3.56 8.38
N PHE A 52 7.27 4.60 8.28
CA PHE A 52 8.72 4.49 8.38
C PHE A 52 9.19 3.98 9.75
N TYR A 53 8.46 4.27 10.84
CA TYR A 53 8.77 3.71 12.16
C TYR A 53 8.65 2.17 12.21
N TYR A 54 7.91 1.58 11.27
CA TYR A 54 7.70 0.15 11.18
C TYR A 54 8.55 -0.53 10.10
N ASP A 55 9.42 0.23 9.41
CA ASP A 55 10.40 -0.34 8.49
C ASP A 55 11.59 -0.92 9.29
N PRO A 56 11.73 -2.25 9.38
CA PRO A 56 12.77 -2.89 10.17
C PRO A 56 14.17 -2.73 9.55
N ASN A 57 14.24 -2.36 8.26
CA ASN A 57 15.49 -2.29 7.50
C ASN A 57 16.07 -0.86 7.49
N GLY A 58 15.22 0.18 7.51
CA GLY A 58 15.63 1.58 7.50
C GLY A 58 16.45 2.01 6.27
N GLY A 59 16.63 3.31 6.07
CA GLY A 59 17.56 3.87 5.06
C GLY A 59 16.93 4.31 3.73
N SER A 60 17.79 4.52 2.70
CA SER A 60 17.37 5.03 1.38
C SER A 60 16.61 3.94 0.61
N GLN A 61 15.29 4.00 0.72
CA GLN A 61 14.32 3.12 0.08
C GLN A 61 14.25 3.44 -1.43
N VAL A 62 15.17 2.89 -2.23
CA VAL A 62 15.09 2.92 -3.70
C VAL A 62 14.18 1.81 -4.27
N ILE A 63 13.54 1.04 -3.38
CA ILE A 63 12.68 -0.09 -3.71
C ILE A 63 11.26 0.26 -3.24
N ALA A 64 10.28 0.03 -4.11
CA ALA A 64 8.89 0.27 -3.76
C ALA A 64 8.40 -0.79 -2.75
N PHE A 65 7.69 -0.35 -1.71
CA PHE A 65 7.03 -1.24 -0.76
C PHE A 65 5.52 -1.20 -0.96
N THR A 66 4.87 -2.37 -1.02
CA THR A 66 3.41 -2.47 -0.99
C THR A 66 2.98 -3.22 0.26
N GLY A 67 1.99 -2.68 0.95
CA GLY A 67 1.23 -3.37 1.99
C GLY A 67 -0.27 -3.28 1.70
N VAL A 68 -0.97 -4.40 1.87
CA VAL A 68 -2.43 -4.51 1.72
C VAL A 68 -2.98 -5.17 2.98
N PHE A 69 -3.87 -4.49 3.69
CA PHE A 69 -4.26 -4.84 5.07
C PHE A 69 -5.78 -4.98 5.20
N THR A 70 -6.23 -5.92 6.03
CA THR A 70 -7.65 -6.10 6.37
C THR A 70 -7.83 -6.68 7.77
N ARG A 71 -9.07 -6.66 8.26
CA ARG A 71 -9.45 -7.39 9.48
C ARG A 71 -9.87 -8.81 9.11
N ILE A 72 -9.37 -9.79 9.86
CA ILE A 72 -9.73 -11.19 9.74
C ILE A 72 -10.29 -11.75 11.04
N ASN A 73 -11.24 -12.69 10.98
CA ASN A 73 -11.64 -13.50 12.13
C ASN A 73 -10.83 -14.80 12.12
N TYR A 74 -9.98 -14.97 13.12
CA TYR A 74 -9.17 -16.17 13.29
C TYR A 74 -9.59 -16.88 14.57
N GLY A 75 -10.47 -17.88 14.44
CA GLY A 75 -10.91 -18.70 15.57
C GLY A 75 -11.75 -17.93 16.61
N GLY A 76 -12.51 -16.93 16.19
CA GLY A 76 -13.33 -16.08 17.07
C GLY A 76 -12.65 -14.79 17.50
N GLU A 77 -11.37 -14.58 17.16
CA GLU A 77 -10.60 -13.38 17.49
C GLU A 77 -10.38 -12.52 16.25
N VAL A 78 -10.66 -11.21 16.34
CA VAL A 78 -10.39 -10.26 15.26
C VAL A 78 -8.90 -9.90 15.24
N LYS A 79 -8.25 -10.17 14.10
CA LYS A 79 -6.81 -9.89 13.86
C LYS A 79 -6.63 -9.04 12.61
N ILE A 80 -5.41 -8.55 12.39
CA ILE A 80 -5.01 -7.92 11.13
C ILE A 80 -4.36 -8.98 10.24
N GLY A 81 -4.92 -9.19 9.06
CA GLY A 81 -4.30 -9.96 7.98
C GLY A 81 -3.68 -8.99 6.97
N TRP A 82 -2.54 -9.36 6.39
CA TRP A 82 -1.89 -8.53 5.39
C TRP A 82 -1.11 -9.32 4.34
N HIS A 83 -0.96 -8.70 3.18
CA HIS A 83 0.06 -9.03 2.18
C HIS A 83 1.07 -7.89 2.14
N SER A 84 2.35 -8.22 1.97
CA SER A 84 3.40 -7.20 1.84
C SER A 84 4.53 -7.68 0.93
N TRP A 85 5.14 -6.74 0.21
CA TRP A 85 6.25 -7.05 -0.69
C TRP A 85 7.16 -5.84 -0.92
N GLU A 86 8.47 -6.10 -1.00
CA GLU A 86 9.48 -5.16 -1.43
C GLU A 86 9.83 -5.40 -2.91
N GLY A 87 9.64 -4.39 -3.74
CA GLY A 87 9.82 -4.40 -5.17
C GLY A 87 8.51 -4.37 -5.94
N ASN A 88 8.62 -4.50 -7.26
CA ASN A 88 7.49 -4.43 -8.17
C ASN A 88 6.65 -5.72 -8.13
N VAL A 89 5.53 -5.67 -7.41
CA VAL A 89 4.52 -6.75 -7.39
C VAL A 89 3.89 -6.89 -8.78
N GLY A 90 3.52 -8.09 -9.20
CA GLY A 90 2.82 -8.28 -10.48
C GLY A 90 1.37 -7.76 -10.45
N ASP A 91 0.83 -7.40 -11.63
CA ASP A 91 -0.55 -6.89 -11.77
C ASP A 91 -1.59 -7.85 -11.18
N ALA A 92 -1.60 -9.10 -11.65
CA ALA A 92 -2.55 -10.10 -11.22
C ALA A 92 -2.41 -10.45 -9.73
N GLU A 93 -1.18 -10.43 -9.21
CA GLU A 93 -0.90 -10.71 -7.82
C GLU A 93 -1.43 -9.58 -6.93
N MET A 94 -1.11 -8.32 -7.23
CA MET A 94 -1.60 -7.19 -6.45
C MET A 94 -3.12 -7.10 -6.49
N GLU A 95 -3.74 -7.36 -7.65
CA GLU A 95 -5.20 -7.40 -7.75
C GLU A 95 -5.79 -8.54 -6.90
N SER A 96 -5.15 -9.72 -6.87
CA SER A 96 -5.61 -10.83 -6.03
C SER A 96 -5.59 -10.47 -4.54
N TRP A 97 -4.56 -9.74 -4.07
CA TRP A 97 -4.49 -9.29 -2.69
C TRP A 97 -5.58 -8.28 -2.35
N VAL A 98 -5.92 -7.38 -3.28
CA VAL A 98 -7.05 -6.45 -3.11
C VAL A 98 -8.36 -7.22 -3.01
N LYS A 99 -8.59 -8.22 -3.86
CA LYS A 99 -9.79 -9.07 -3.79
C LYS A 99 -9.87 -9.84 -2.48
N ASP A 100 -8.76 -10.38 -2.00
CA ASP A 100 -8.68 -11.09 -0.73
C ASP A 100 -9.07 -10.19 0.44
N ILE A 101 -8.53 -8.96 0.51
CA ILE A 101 -8.86 -8.07 1.62
C ILE A 101 -10.32 -7.62 1.64
N ILE A 102 -10.90 -7.39 0.46
CA ILE A 102 -12.32 -7.05 0.31
C ILE A 102 -13.17 -8.23 0.76
N TYR A 103 -12.87 -9.44 0.27
CA TYR A 103 -13.57 -10.66 0.67
C TYR A 103 -13.57 -10.84 2.19
N TYR A 104 -12.40 -10.79 2.82
CA TYR A 104 -12.30 -10.94 4.27
C TYR A 104 -12.98 -9.80 5.03
N TYR A 105 -12.95 -8.57 4.53
CA TYR A 105 -13.70 -7.48 5.15
C TYR A 105 -15.21 -7.77 5.20
N HIS A 106 -15.78 -8.34 4.13
CA HIS A 106 -17.20 -8.69 4.07
C HIS A 106 -17.58 -9.93 4.89
N VAL A 107 -16.72 -10.95 4.91
CA VAL A 107 -16.98 -12.19 5.65
C VAL A 107 -16.81 -12.01 7.16
N ASN A 108 -15.97 -11.08 7.59
CA ASN A 108 -15.69 -10.82 9.00
C ASN A 108 -16.48 -9.63 9.59
N LYS A 109 -17.60 -9.24 8.97
CA LYS A 109 -18.52 -8.23 9.52
C LYS A 109 -19.26 -8.73 10.76
#